data_AF-D3AUL5-F1
#
_entry.id   AF-D3AUL5-F1
#
_cell.length_a   1.000
_cell.length_b   1.000
_cell.length_c   1.000
_cell.angle_alpha   90.00
_cell.angle_beta   90.00
_cell.angle_gamma   90.00
#
_symmetry.space_group_name_H-M   'P 1'
#
loop_
_entity.id
_entity.type
_entity.pdbx_description
1 polymer ?
#
loop_
_entity_poly.entity_id
_entity_poly.type
_entity_poly.pdbx_seq_one_letter_code
_entity_poly.pdbx_strand_id
1 'polypeptide(L)'
;MIAVTESRLFKIIYYLMEKGQATAPELAEKFEVSVRTIYRDIDRISGAGVPVYSVAGRTGGIRLLDRFVLEKSLLSEEEMRDILFGLQSLAAVQNSDMEMVLSKLRATFQMADTSWIEVDVSRWGSDPERERMDFNVLKQAVMTRRQI
;
A
#
# COMPACT_ATOMS: atom_id res chain seq x y z
N MET A 1 22.09 0.62 -21.71
CA MET A 1 22.29 1.43 -20.48
C MET A 1 21.58 2.75 -20.67
N ILE A 2 20.34 2.89 -20.18
CA ILE A 2 19.60 4.15 -20.26
C ILE A 2 19.96 4.95 -19.02
N ALA A 3 20.71 6.03 -19.19
CA ALA A 3 20.93 7.00 -18.13
C ALA A 3 19.58 7.56 -17.72
N VAL A 4 19.11 7.19 -16.54
CA VAL A 4 18.01 7.91 -15.88
C VAL A 4 18.57 9.27 -15.51
N THR A 5 18.41 10.23 -16.41
CA THR A 5 18.58 11.65 -16.11
C THR A 5 17.52 11.99 -15.07
N GLU A 6 17.94 12.03 -13.82
CA GLU A 6 17.08 12.30 -12.68
C GLU A 6 16.49 13.71 -12.82
N SER A 7 15.31 13.79 -13.43
CA SER A 7 14.69 15.06 -13.81
C SER A 7 14.46 15.92 -12.56
N ARG A 8 14.75 17.23 -12.65
CA ARG A 8 14.51 18.18 -11.54
C ARG A 8 13.07 18.12 -11.02
N LEU A 9 12.11 17.78 -11.89
CA LEU A 9 10.70 17.57 -11.51
C LEU A 9 10.56 16.47 -10.45
N PHE A 10 11.24 15.34 -10.63
CA PHE A 10 11.22 14.24 -9.67
C PHE A 10 11.83 14.65 -8.33
N LYS A 11 12.94 15.41 -8.37
CA LYS A 11 13.58 15.93 -7.15
C LYS A 11 12.70 16.90 -6.37
N ILE A 12 11.93 17.74 -7.08
CA ILE A 12 10.95 18.64 -6.48
C ILE A 12 9.84 17.82 -5.79
N ILE A 13 9.28 16.82 -6.48
CA ILE A 13 8.24 15.95 -5.91
C ILE A 13 8.75 15.25 -4.65
N TYR A 14 9.91 14.60 -4.72
CA TYR A 14 10.48 13.89 -3.57
C TYR A 14 10.72 14.81 -2.38
N TYR A 15 11.25 16.01 -2.64
CA TYR A 15 11.46 16.99 -1.59
C TYR A 15 10.14 17.44 -0.93
N LEU A 16 9.09 17.64 -1.72
CA LEU A 16 7.76 17.96 -1.19
C LEU A 16 7.15 16.79 -0.41
N MET A 17 7.42 15.53 -0.77
CA MET A 17 6.99 14.36 -0.01
C MET A 17 7.68 14.28 1.35
N GLU A 18 8.98 14.58 1.41
CA GLU A 18 9.78 14.49 2.65
C GLU A 18 9.51 15.68 3.60
N LYS A 19 9.44 16.90 3.06
CA LYS A 19 9.21 18.12 3.85
C LYS A 19 7.74 18.46 4.06
N GLY A 20 6.83 17.87 3.29
CA GLY A 20 5.40 18.20 3.25
C GLY A 20 5.09 19.52 2.52
N GLN A 21 5.91 20.55 2.71
CA GLN A 21 5.71 21.86 2.10
C GLN A 21 7.01 22.63 1.86
N ALA A 22 7.02 23.45 0.80
CA ALA A 22 8.10 24.38 0.53
C ALA A 22 7.61 25.60 -0.27
N THR A 23 8.22 26.75 -0.06
CA THR A 23 7.93 27.95 -0.85
C THR A 23 8.66 27.92 -2.19
N ALA A 24 8.17 28.66 -3.19
CA ALA A 24 8.84 28.75 -4.49
C ALA A 24 10.28 29.32 -4.40
N PRO A 25 10.57 30.32 -3.54
CA PRO A 25 11.94 30.77 -3.29
C PRO A 25 12.84 29.70 -2.66
N GLU A 26 12.35 28.91 -1.68
CA GLU A 26 13.14 27.83 -1.08
C GLU A 26 13.49 26.75 -2.11
N LEU A 27 12.54 26.36 -2.95
CA LEU A 27 12.80 25.42 -4.04
C LEU A 27 13.78 25.99 -5.07
N ALA A 28 13.67 27.29 -5.36
CA ALA A 28 14.55 27.99 -6.30
C ALA A 28 16.00 28.00 -5.81
N GLU A 29 16.22 28.31 -4.53
CA GLU A 29 17.53 28.25 -3.90
C GLU A 29 18.07 26.82 -3.86
N LYS A 30 17.26 25.85 -3.42
CA LYS A 30 17.67 24.44 -3.29
C LYS A 30 18.04 23.77 -4.61
N PHE A 31 17.36 24.12 -5.69
CA PHE A 31 17.61 23.55 -7.01
C PHE A 31 18.40 24.48 -7.94
N GLU A 32 18.94 25.58 -7.41
CA GLU A 32 19.78 26.56 -8.12
C GLU A 32 19.14 27.07 -9.41
N VAL A 33 17.85 27.42 -9.33
CA VAL A 33 17.06 27.94 -10.46
C VAL A 33 16.29 29.19 -10.07
N SER A 34 15.76 29.89 -11.06
CA SER A 34 14.86 31.01 -10.79
C SER A 34 13.50 30.54 -10.26
N VAL A 35 12.85 31.38 -9.46
CA VAL A 35 11.45 31.17 -9.00
C VAL A 35 10.50 30.93 -10.19
N ARG A 36 10.70 31.63 -11.32
CA ARG A 36 9.94 31.40 -12.55
C ARG A 36 10.12 29.99 -13.12
N THR A 37 11.30 29.40 -12.96
CA THR A 37 11.55 28.02 -13.36
C THR A 37 10.86 27.03 -12.43
N ILE A 38 10.83 27.31 -11.12
CA ILE A 38 10.05 26.51 -10.18
C ILE A 38 8.56 26.51 -10.57
N TYR A 39 7.94 27.67 -10.79
CA TYR A 39 6.53 27.69 -11.22
C TYR A 39 6.30 26.91 -12.52
N ARG A 40 7.17 27.06 -13.52
CA ARG A 40 7.08 26.28 -14.77
C ARG A 40 7.23 24.77 -14.52
N ASP A 41 8.09 24.37 -13.60
CA ASP A 41 8.29 22.98 -13.23
C ASP A 41 7.07 22.45 -12.44
N ILE A 42 6.45 23.25 -11.57
CA ILE A 42 5.17 22.93 -10.92
C ILE A 42 4.05 22.74 -11.95
N ASP A 43 3.94 23.62 -12.96
CA ASP A 43 2.95 23.49 -14.03
C ASP A 43 3.13 22.17 -14.80
N ARG A 44 4.39 21.78 -15.07
CA ARG A 44 4.70 20.50 -15.73
C ARG A 44 4.35 19.30 -14.86
N ILE A 45 4.63 19.39 -13.56
CA ILE A 45 4.28 18.34 -12.59
C ILE A 45 2.75 18.19 -12.52
N SER A 46 2.02 19.31 -12.45
CA SER A 46 0.56 19.32 -12.51
C SER A 46 0.03 18.75 -13.82
N GLY A 47 0.60 19.16 -14.96
CA GLY A 47 0.23 18.64 -16.29
C GLY A 47 0.54 17.16 -16.49
N ALA A 48 1.44 16.58 -15.68
CA ALA A 48 1.71 15.15 -15.65
C ALA A 48 0.74 14.36 -14.75
N GLY A 49 -0.28 15.01 -14.19
CA GLY A 49 -1.29 14.40 -13.34
C GLY A 49 -0.88 14.23 -11.87
N VAL A 50 0.20 14.91 -11.43
CA VAL A 50 0.59 14.94 -10.01
C VAL A 50 -0.10 16.14 -9.35
N PRO A 51 -0.94 15.95 -8.32
CA PRO A 51 -1.74 17.01 -7.71
C PRO A 51 -0.88 17.87 -6.78
N VAL A 52 -0.14 18.79 -7.38
CA VAL A 52 0.57 19.86 -6.68
C VAL A 52 -0.31 21.10 -6.65
N TYR A 53 -0.41 21.74 -5.48
CA TYR A 53 -1.13 23.00 -5.31
C TYR A 53 -0.26 24.01 -4.57
N SER A 54 -0.60 25.28 -4.73
CA SER A 54 0.06 26.38 -4.01
C SER A 54 -0.96 27.10 -3.13
N VAL A 55 -0.59 27.36 -1.88
CA VAL A 55 -1.39 28.16 -0.94
C VAL A 55 -0.75 29.52 -0.80
N ALA A 56 -1.53 30.59 -0.99
CA ALA A 56 -1.06 31.96 -0.80
C ALA A 56 -1.08 32.35 0.69
N GLY A 57 -0.12 33.14 1.15
CA GLY A 57 -0.08 33.69 2.52
C GLY A 57 1.29 33.58 3.18
N ARG A 58 1.42 34.14 4.39
CA ARG A 58 2.67 34.16 5.19
C ARG A 58 3.15 32.76 5.60
N THR A 59 2.23 31.81 5.70
CA THR A 59 2.46 30.37 5.93
C THR A 59 2.12 29.53 4.70
N GLY A 60 2.03 30.18 3.53
CA GLY A 60 1.73 29.54 2.26
C GLY A 60 2.91 28.75 1.71
N GLY A 61 2.68 28.00 0.64
CA GLY A 61 3.70 27.16 0.03
C GLY A 61 3.14 26.24 -1.03
N ILE A 62 4.05 25.62 -1.78
CA ILE A 62 3.79 24.54 -2.73
C ILE A 62 3.76 23.23 -1.94
N ARG A 63 2.71 22.43 -2.13
CA ARG A 63 2.49 21.16 -1.45
C ARG A 63 1.90 20.13 -2.41
N LEU A 64 2.14 18.87 -2.12
CA LEU A 64 1.39 17.76 -2.71
C LEU A 64 0.05 17.63 -1.98
N LEU A 65 -1.02 17.27 -2.70
CA LEU A 65 -2.28 16.90 -2.06
C LEU A 65 -2.02 15.74 -1.09
N ASP A 66 -2.25 15.99 0.20
CA ASP A 66 -2.27 14.95 1.22
C ASP A 66 -3.28 13.90 0.74
N ARG A 67 -2.78 12.72 0.32
CA ARG A 67 -3.50 11.56 -0.25
C ARG A 67 -3.31 11.25 -1.76
N PHE A 68 -2.26 11.72 -2.45
CA PHE A 68 -1.98 11.24 -3.83
C PHE A 68 -1.75 9.71 -3.93
N VAL A 69 -1.37 9.03 -2.86
CA VAL A 69 -1.25 7.56 -2.86
C VAL A 69 -2.62 6.85 -2.96
N LEU A 70 -3.72 7.52 -2.60
CA LEU A 70 -5.02 6.87 -2.39
C LEU A 70 -6.09 7.17 -3.45
N GLU A 71 -6.01 8.28 -4.21
CA GLU A 71 -7.02 8.57 -5.25
C GLU A 71 -6.98 7.61 -6.45
N LYS A 72 -6.03 6.66 -6.47
CA LYS A 72 -5.94 5.61 -7.48
C LYS A 72 -6.42 4.22 -7.04
N SER A 73 -7.01 4.09 -5.86
CA SER A 73 -7.89 2.94 -5.67
C SER A 73 -9.22 3.28 -6.36
N LEU A 74 -9.43 2.76 -7.58
CA LEU A 74 -10.76 2.71 -8.21
C LEU A 74 -11.79 1.97 -7.35
N LEU A 75 -11.32 1.38 -6.26
CA LEU A 75 -12.05 0.55 -5.32
C LEU A 75 -12.58 1.45 -4.20
N SER A 76 -13.87 1.33 -3.95
CA SER A 76 -14.50 1.78 -2.73
C SER A 76 -13.83 1.16 -1.50
N GLU A 77 -14.04 1.76 -0.33
CA GLU A 77 -13.56 1.18 0.92
C GLU A 77 -14.08 -0.25 1.16
N GLU A 78 -15.27 -0.56 0.66
CA GLU A 78 -15.87 -1.88 0.74
C GLU A 78 -15.08 -2.89 -0.11
N GLU A 79 -14.82 -2.57 -1.36
CA GLU A 79 -14.02 -3.41 -2.26
C GLU A 79 -12.58 -3.61 -1.75
N MET A 80 -11.99 -2.60 -1.11
CA MET A 80 -10.68 -2.73 -0.46
C MET A 80 -10.71 -3.70 0.73
N ARG A 81 -11.78 -3.69 1.54
CA ARG A 81 -11.98 -4.68 2.63
C ARG A 81 -12.15 -6.09 2.09
N ASP A 82 -12.95 -6.27 1.04
CA ASP A 82 -13.23 -7.57 0.45
C ASP A 82 -11.95 -8.22 -0.11
N ILE A 83 -11.10 -7.43 -0.77
CA ILE A 83 -9.81 -7.90 -1.28
C ILE A 83 -8.88 -8.31 -0.13
N LEU A 84 -8.76 -7.49 0.91
CA LEU A 84 -7.93 -7.81 2.07
C LEU A 84 -8.42 -9.09 2.77
N PHE A 85 -9.73 -9.26 2.92
CA PHE A 85 -10.34 -10.44 3.53
C PHE A 85 -10.07 -11.72 2.72
N GLY A 86 -10.22 -11.65 1.38
CA GLY A 86 -9.91 -12.77 0.50
C GLY A 86 -8.44 -13.19 0.58
N LEU A 87 -7.53 -12.22 0.63
CA LEU A 87 -6.09 -12.49 0.77
C LEU A 87 -5.72 -13.06 2.14
N GLN A 88 -6.33 -12.59 3.23
CA GLN A 88 -6.14 -13.17 4.57
C GLN A 88 -6.59 -14.64 4.61
N SER A 89 -7.72 -14.96 3.99
CA SER A 89 -8.24 -16.33 3.91
C SER A 89 -7.28 -17.24 3.13
N LEU A 90 -6.66 -16.73 2.07
CA LEU A 90 -5.65 -17.46 1.31
C LEU A 90 -4.35 -17.63 2.10
N ALA A 91 -3.92 -16.62 2.86
CA ALA A 91 -2.74 -16.69 3.72
C ALA A 91 -2.88 -17.76 4.82
N ALA A 92 -4.08 -17.96 5.36
CA ALA A 92 -4.36 -19.03 6.33
C ALA A 92 -4.19 -20.45 5.75
N VAL A 93 -4.25 -20.60 4.42
CA VAL A 93 -4.14 -21.89 3.72
C VAL A 93 -2.74 -22.10 3.11
N GLN A 94 -2.03 -21.02 2.76
CA GLN A 94 -0.74 -21.04 2.05
C GLN A 94 0.36 -20.28 2.83
N ASN A 95 1.42 -20.99 3.20
CA ASN A 95 2.26 -20.63 4.34
C ASN A 95 3.62 -19.96 4.01
N SER A 96 3.75 -19.23 2.87
CA SER A 96 5.11 -18.81 2.46
C SER A 96 5.35 -17.37 2.04
N ASP A 97 4.42 -16.62 1.43
CA ASP A 97 4.75 -15.26 0.93
C ASP A 97 3.60 -14.24 1.04
N MET A 98 2.43 -14.65 1.54
CA MET A 98 1.25 -13.77 1.53
C MET A 98 1.24 -12.71 2.61
N GLU A 99 1.96 -12.89 3.73
CA GLU A 99 2.00 -11.87 4.79
C GLU A 99 2.73 -10.59 4.37
N MET A 100 3.76 -10.71 3.53
CA MET A 100 4.45 -9.54 2.98
C MET A 100 3.56 -8.78 1.98
N VAL A 101 2.72 -9.50 1.23
CA VAL A 101 1.77 -8.90 0.28
C VAL A 101 0.64 -8.22 1.03
N LEU A 102 0.09 -8.87 2.06
CA LEU A 102 -0.94 -8.33 2.94
C LEU A 102 -0.49 -7.05 3.63
N SER A 103 0.70 -7.05 4.24
CA SER A 103 1.24 -5.87 4.91
C SER A 103 1.45 -4.69 3.96
N LYS A 104 1.96 -4.93 2.75
CA LYS A 104 2.09 -3.88 1.72
C LYS A 104 0.75 -3.33 1.27
N LEU A 105 -0.26 -4.18 1.08
CA LEU A 105 -1.59 -3.75 0.65
C LEU A 105 -2.33 -2.98 1.74
N ARG A 106 -2.24 -3.41 3.01
CA ARG A 106 -2.77 -2.64 4.15
C ARG A 106 -2.19 -1.25 4.21
N ALA A 107 -0.86 -1.13 4.07
CA ALA A 107 -0.17 0.17 4.05
C ALA A 107 -0.59 1.03 2.85
N THR A 108 -0.84 0.41 1.69
CA THR A 108 -1.28 1.10 0.47
C THR A 108 -2.70 1.62 0.59
N PHE A 109 -3.62 0.82 1.15
CA PHE A 109 -5.00 1.21 1.38
C PHE A 109 -5.19 2.09 2.62
N GLN A 110 -4.14 2.32 3.42
CA GLN A 110 -4.18 3.07 4.68
C GLN A 110 -5.29 2.57 5.64
N MET A 111 -5.67 1.31 5.52
CA MET A 111 -6.63 0.70 6.42
C MET A 111 -5.88 0.34 7.70
N ALA A 112 -6.24 0.99 8.80
CA ALA A 112 -5.76 0.58 10.12
C ALA A 112 -6.09 -0.89 10.33
N ASP A 113 -5.24 -1.62 11.07
CA ASP A 113 -5.48 -3.01 11.46
C ASP A 113 -6.87 -3.13 12.12
N THR A 114 -7.89 -3.41 11.33
CA THR A 114 -9.12 -4.00 11.83
C THR A 114 -8.85 -5.49 11.99
N SER A 115 -7.87 -5.80 12.84
CA SER A 115 -7.51 -7.15 13.27
C SER A 115 -8.56 -7.70 14.24
N TRP A 116 -9.85 -7.52 13.93
CA TRP A 116 -10.92 -8.11 14.73
C TRP A 116 -11.25 -9.53 14.28
N ILE A 117 -10.86 -9.95 13.08
CA ILE A 117 -11.21 -11.27 12.57
C ILE A 117 -9.95 -12.13 12.43
N GLU A 118 -9.54 -12.69 13.55
CA GLU A 118 -8.72 -13.89 13.59
C GLU A 118 -9.61 -15.06 13.17
N VAL A 119 -9.58 -15.42 11.87
CA VAL A 119 -10.29 -16.60 11.38
C VAL A 119 -9.46 -17.82 11.77
N ASP A 120 -9.75 -18.35 12.95
CA ASP A 120 -9.31 -19.70 13.30
C ASP A 120 -10.08 -20.70 12.43
N VAL A 121 -9.39 -21.26 11.44
CA VAL A 121 -9.93 -22.29 10.55
C VAL A 121 -10.00 -23.66 11.22
N SER A 122 -9.56 -23.78 12.47
CA SER A 122 -9.83 -24.95 13.30
C SER A 122 -11.33 -25.05 13.55
N ARG A 123 -11.90 -26.25 13.43
CA ARG A 123 -13.30 -26.44 13.82
C ARG A 123 -13.45 -26.07 15.29
N TRP A 124 -14.38 -25.15 15.59
CA TRP A 124 -14.62 -24.70 16.96
C TRP A 124 -14.84 -25.89 17.90
N GLY A 125 -13.93 -26.08 18.86
CA GLY A 125 -14.00 -27.16 19.85
C GLY A 125 -13.36 -28.49 19.45
N SER A 126 -12.59 -28.56 18.37
CA SER A 126 -11.84 -29.77 18.04
C SER A 126 -10.50 -29.84 18.79
N ASP A 127 -10.24 -31.00 19.38
CA ASP A 127 -8.93 -31.34 19.95
C ASP A 127 -7.96 -31.62 18.78
N PRO A 128 -6.89 -30.82 18.60
CA PRO A 128 -5.96 -30.95 17.48
C PRO A 128 -5.29 -32.32 17.40
N GLU A 129 -5.09 -32.99 18.55
CA GLU A 129 -4.54 -34.34 18.60
C GLU A 129 -5.53 -35.36 18.03
N ARG A 130 -6.81 -35.19 18.36
CA ARG A 130 -7.90 -36.09 17.97
C ARG A 130 -8.23 -35.99 16.48
N GLU A 131 -8.22 -34.77 15.93
CA GLU A 131 -8.39 -34.58 14.48
C GLU A 131 -7.22 -35.16 13.68
N ARG A 132 -5.99 -35.05 14.18
CA ARG A 132 -4.83 -35.70 13.55
C ARG A 132 -4.95 -37.22 13.59
N MET A 133 -5.48 -37.79 14.67
CA MET A 133 -5.76 -39.22 14.76
C MET A 133 -6.82 -39.64 13.72
N ASP A 134 -7.96 -38.97 13.68
CA ASP A 134 -9.05 -39.29 12.75
C ASP A 134 -8.62 -39.13 11.29
N PHE A 135 -7.88 -38.06 10.98
CA PHE A 135 -7.30 -37.85 9.66
C PHE A 135 -6.32 -38.96 9.27
N ASN A 136 -5.46 -39.39 10.20
CA ASN A 136 -4.53 -40.49 9.93
C ASN A 136 -5.26 -41.81 9.74
N VAL A 137 -6.33 -42.08 10.50
CA VAL A 137 -7.17 -43.28 10.34
C VAL A 137 -7.85 -43.28 8.97
N LEU A 138 -8.47 -42.17 8.57
CA LEU A 138 -9.08 -42.00 7.25
C LEU A 138 -8.04 -42.14 6.12
N LYS A 139 -6.88 -41.51 6.27
CA LYS A 139 -5.77 -41.59 5.30
C LYS A 139 -5.31 -43.03 5.12
N GLN A 140 -5.12 -43.78 6.22
CA GLN A 140 -4.72 -45.18 6.16
C GLN A 140 -5.80 -46.07 5.53
N ALA A 141 -7.07 -45.84 5.86
CA ALA A 141 -8.19 -46.57 5.26
C ALA A 141 -8.30 -46.37 3.74
N VAL A 142 -8.14 -45.13 3.27
CA VAL A 142 -8.10 -44.82 1.83
C VAL A 142 -6.90 -45.47 1.16
N MET A 143 -5.71 -45.40 1.77
CA MET A 143 -4.50 -46.02 1.22
C MET A 143 -4.58 -47.54 1.16
N THR A 144 -5.27 -48.16 2.12
CA THR A 144 -5.43 -49.62 2.21
C THR A 144 -6.73 -50.15 1.61
N ARG A 145 -7.56 -49.27 1.02
CA ARG A 145 -8.93 -49.57 0.52
C ARG A 145 -9.78 -50.36 1.52
N ARG A 146 -9.62 -50.04 2.80
CA ARG A 146 -10.34 -50.69 3.90
C ARG A 146 -11.46 -49.77 4.38
N GLN A 147 -12.65 -50.32 4.58
CA GLN A 147 -13.75 -49.58 5.20
C GLN A 147 -13.55 -49.56 6.72
N ILE A 148 -13.74 -48.36 7.31
CA ILE A 148 -13.69 -48.05 8.74
C ILE A 148 -15.06 -47.64 9.21
#